data_AF-A0A522VCR0-F1
#
_entry.id   AF-A0A522VCR0-F1
#
_cell.length_a   1.000
_cell.length_b   1.000
_cell.length_c   1.000
_cell.angle_alpha   90.00
_cell.angle_beta   90.00
_cell.angle_gamma   90.00
#
_symmetry.space_group_name_H-M   'P 1'
#
loop_
_entity.id
_entity.type
_entity.pdbx_description
1 polymer ?
#
loop_
_entity_poly.entity_id
_entity_poly.type
_entity_poly.pdbx_seq_one_letter_code
_entity_poly.pdbx_strand_id
1 'polypeptide(L)'
;MKGGYQASSFRLSSNRDGDTPASTAKASKTLHGPLIGIGFDYLLADNWFLRSDVNYVFYNSFKYTDSAGNSGKVSPNDISLRLGVAYKF
;
A
#
# COMPACT_ATOMS: atom_id res chain seq x y z
N MET A 1 3.27 7.30 19.00
CA MET A 1 3.17 6.19 18.02
C MET A 1 1.72 6.08 17.57
N LYS A 2 1.47 6.05 16.26
CA LYS A 2 0.13 5.83 15.68
C LYS A 2 0.01 4.36 15.28
N GLY A 3 -1.03 3.70 15.75
CA GLY A 3 -1.44 2.38 15.28
C GLY A 3 -2.72 2.50 14.48
N GLY A 4 -2.87 1.72 13.42
CA GLY A 4 -4.06 1.73 12.58
C GLY A 4 -4.30 0.41 11.86
N TYR A 5 -5.39 0.36 11.11
CA TYR A 5 -5.71 -0.75 10.23
C TYR A 5 -5.87 -0.21 8.81
N GLN A 6 -5.19 -0.83 7.85
CA GLN A 6 -5.30 -0.43 6.44
C GLN A 6 -5.76 -1.62 5.60
N ALA A 7 -6.68 -1.35 4.68
CA ALA A 7 -7.10 -2.28 3.64
C ALA A 7 -6.78 -1.68 2.27
N SER A 8 -6.06 -2.45 1.44
CA SER A 8 -5.61 -2.04 0.11
C SER A 8 -5.95 -3.10 -0.92
N SER A 9 -6.41 -2.65 -2.08
CA SER A 9 -6.79 -3.53 -3.19
C SER A 9 -5.62 -3.72 -4.13
N PHE A 10 -5.16 -4.97 -4.29
CA PHE A 10 -4.10 -5.32 -5.23
C PHE A 10 -4.69 -5.99 -6.46
N ARG A 11 -4.27 -5.55 -7.64
CA ARG A 11 -4.64 -6.14 -8.93
C ARG A 11 -3.41 -6.77 -9.56
N LEU A 12 -3.52 -8.04 -9.91
CA LEU A 12 -2.52 -8.75 -10.70
C LEU A 12 -3.07 -8.94 -12.11
N SER A 13 -2.23 -8.63 -13.09
CA SER A 13 -2.44 -8.94 -14.50
C SER A 13 -1.26 -9.79 -14.95
N SER A 14 -1.53 -10.99 -15.47
CA SER A 14 -0.50 -11.83 -16.08
C SER A 14 -0.76 -11.89 -17.58
N ASN A 15 0.24 -11.50 -18.37
CA ASN A 15 0.26 -11.69 -19.82
C ASN A 15 1.40 -12.66 -20.12
N ARG A 16 1.10 -13.79 -20.75
CA ARG A 16 2.13 -14.69 -21.30
C ARG A 16 2.41 -14.30 -22.76
N ASP A 17 3.66 -14.48 -23.18
CA ASP A 17 4.00 -14.39 -24.60
C ASP A 17 3.22 -15.44 -25.39
N GLY A 18 2.43 -14.98 -26.37
CA GLY A 18 1.53 -15.81 -27.18
C GLY A 18 0.07 -15.83 -26.73
N ASP A 19 -0.30 -15.15 -25.64
CA ASP A 19 -1.68 -15.07 -25.18
C ASP A 19 -2.51 -14.07 -26.02
N THR A 20 -3.71 -14.46 -26.47
CA THR A 20 -4.61 -13.52 -27.15
C THR A 20 -5.14 -12.49 -26.13
N PRO A 21 -5.47 -11.24 -26.52
CA PRO A 21 -5.96 -10.21 -25.59
C PRO A 21 -7.16 -10.62 -24.71
N ALA A 22 -7.88 -11.68 -25.11
CA ALA A 22 -9.03 -12.23 -24.40
C ALA A 22 -8.68 -13.19 -23.24
N SER A 23 -7.46 -13.74 -23.17
CA SER A 23 -7.09 -14.77 -22.19
C SER A 23 -6.21 -14.28 -21.03
N THR A 24 -6.01 -12.96 -20.92
CA THR A 24 -5.38 -12.30 -19.77
C THR A 24 -6.08 -12.68 -18.46
N ALA A 25 -5.37 -13.41 -17.60
CA ALA A 25 -5.80 -13.69 -16.23
C ALA A 25 -5.81 -12.38 -15.42
N LYS A 26 -6.99 -11.96 -14.95
CA LYS A 26 -7.11 -10.84 -13.99
C LYS A 26 -7.52 -11.38 -12.64
N ALA A 27 -6.65 -11.22 -11.65
CA ALA A 27 -6.96 -11.54 -10.25
C ALA A 27 -6.87 -10.27 -9.41
N SER A 28 -7.96 -9.95 -8.70
CA SER A 28 -7.98 -8.85 -7.72
C SER A 28 -8.18 -9.42 -6.32
N LYS A 29 -7.34 -9.01 -5.37
CA LYS A 29 -7.49 -9.40 -3.98
C LYS A 29 -7.30 -8.19 -3.07
N THR A 30 -8.24 -8.03 -2.15
CA THR A 30 -8.12 -7.03 -1.08
C THR A 30 -7.31 -7.63 0.05
N LEU A 31 -6.26 -6.92 0.43
CA LEU A 31 -5.41 -7.28 1.56
C LEU A 31 -5.59 -6.27 2.66
N HIS A 32 -5.64 -6.78 3.88
CA HIS A 32 -5.76 -5.99 5.07
C HIS A 32 -4.61 -6.30 6.01
N GLY A 33 -4.14 -5.28 6.70
CA GLY A 33 -2.92 -5.34 7.48
C GLY A 33 -2.89 -4.32 8.60
N PRO A 34 -2.24 -4.64 9.73
CA PRO A 34 -1.93 -3.63 10.73
C PRO A 34 -0.96 -2.60 10.13
N LEU A 35 -1.28 -1.33 10.40
CA LEU A 35 -0.44 -0.18 10.09
C LEU A 35 0.22 0.30 11.37
N ILE A 36 1.53 0.50 11.32
CA ILE A 36 2.28 1.18 12.37
C ILE A 36 2.89 2.45 11.80
N GLY A 37 2.82 3.55 12.55
CA GLY A 37 3.34 4.83 12.10
C GLY A 37 3.93 5.66 13.22
N ILE A 38 4.92 6.46 12.85
CA ILE A 38 5.48 7.51 13.69
C ILE A 38 5.23 8.84 13.01
N GLY A 39 4.79 9.82 13.79
CA GLY A 39 4.51 11.17 13.31
C GLY A 39 5.19 12.18 14.22
N PHE A 40 5.85 13.16 13.62
CA PHE A 40 6.44 14.30 14.29
C PHE A 40 5.76 15.56 13.77
N ASP A 41 5.17 16.30 14.70
CA ASP A 41 4.63 17.64 14.45
C ASP A 41 5.63 18.65 15.05
N TYR A 42 6.12 19.56 14.23
CA TYR A 42 7.06 20.61 14.62
C TYR A 42 6.44 21.99 14.33
N LEU A 43 6.37 22.86 15.35
CA LEU A 43 6.02 24.25 15.14
C LEU A 43 7.27 24.99 14.64
N LEU A 44 7.26 25.39 13.37
CA LEU A 44 8.38 26.15 12.77
C LEU A 44 8.35 27.63 13.16
N ALA A 45 7.15 28.19 13.33
CA ALA A 45 6.91 29.57 13.74
C ALA A 45 5.52 29.68 14.40
N ASP A 46 5.19 30.82 15.03
CA ASP A 46 3.91 31.05 15.73
C ASP A 46 2.65 30.77 14.88
N ASN A 47 2.81 30.74 13.54
CA ASN A 47 1.75 30.49 12.58
C ASN A 47 1.98 29.26 11.67
N TRP A 48 3.13 28.58 11.75
CA TRP A 48 3.50 27.51 10.81
C TRP A 48 3.70 26.18 11.53
N PHE A 49 2.92 25.18 11.13
CA PHE A 49 2.97 23.82 11.61
C PHE A 49 3.54 22.92 10.51
N LEU A 50 4.69 22.31 10.77
CA LEU A 50 5.23 21.24 9.95
C LEU A 50 4.79 19.90 10.53
N ARG A 51 4.26 19.03 9.67
CA ARG A 51 3.89 17.66 10.01
C ARG A 51 4.71 16.71 9.15
N SER A 52 5.29 15.70 9.79
CA SER A 52 5.93 14.59 9.11
C SER A 52 5.41 13.28 9.69
N ASP A 53 4.86 12.40 8.85
CA ASP A 53 4.36 11.09 9.26
C ASP A 53 5.02 10.02 8.38
N VAL A 54 5.63 9.02 9.01
CA VAL A 54 6.13 7.79 8.38
C VAL A 54 5.21 6.66 8.80
N ASN A 55 4.60 5.96 7.86
CA ASN A 55 3.72 4.82 8.13
C ASN A 55 4.22 3.60 7.37
N TYR A 56 4.13 2.44 8.02
CA TYR A 56 4.53 1.15 7.50
C TYR A 56 3.38 0.17 7.67
N VAL A 57 3.08 -0.59 6.62
CA VAL A 57 1.89 -1.45 6.59
C VAL A 57 2.31 -2.87 6.28
N PHE A 58 1.97 -3.76 7.20
CA PHE A 58 2.24 -5.19 7.05
C PHE A 58 1.03 -5.85 6.40
N TYR A 59 1.12 -6.12 5.10
CA TYR A 59 0.09 -6.91 4.41
C TYR A 59 0.36 -8.40 4.57
N ASN A 60 -0.72 -9.18 4.73
CA ASN A 60 -0.62 -10.63 4.79
C ASN A 60 -0.34 -11.21 3.39
N SER A 61 0.55 -12.20 3.26
CA SER A 61 0.83 -12.80 1.96
C SER A 61 -0.42 -13.46 1.35
N PHE A 62 -0.57 -13.39 0.03
CA PHE A 62 -1.61 -14.14 -0.67
C PHE A 62 -1.03 -15.00 -1.78
N LYS A 63 -1.66 -16.15 -1.98
CA LYS A 63 -1.42 -17.03 -3.12
C LYS A 63 -2.33 -16.60 -4.27
N TYR A 64 -1.80 -16.63 -5.49
CA TYR A 64 -2.57 -16.45 -6.70
C TYR A 64 -2.28 -17.62 -7.65
N THR A 65 -3.28 -18.00 -8.43
CA THR A 65 -3.14 -18.99 -9.50
C THR A 65 -3.31 -18.26 -10.83
N ASP A 66 -2.35 -18.41 -11.74
CA ASP A 66 -2.44 -17.85 -13.09
C ASP A 66 -3.37 -18.69 -14.00
N SER A 67 -3.73 -18.17 -15.18
CA SER A 67 -4.58 -18.89 -16.15
C SER A 67 -4.03 -20.25 -16.61
N ALA A 68 -2.75 -20.55 -16.35
CA ALA A 68 -2.11 -21.81 -16.73
C ALA A 68 -1.93 -22.76 -15.52
N GLY A 69 -2.56 -22.47 -14.38
CA GLY A 69 -2.51 -23.32 -13.18
C GLY A 69 -1.26 -23.15 -12.32
N ASN A 70 -0.36 -22.21 -12.63
CA ASN A 70 0.82 -21.96 -11.79
C ASN A 70 0.41 -21.16 -10.56
N SER A 71 0.89 -21.58 -9.39
CA SER A 71 0.65 -20.91 -8.13
C SER A 71 1.85 -20.06 -7.72
N GLY A 72 1.63 -18.76 -7.54
CA GLY A 72 2.63 -17.81 -7.03
C GLY A 72 2.22 -17.23 -5.68
N LYS A 73 3.20 -16.72 -4.92
CA LYS A 73 2.96 -16.00 -3.66
C LYS A 73 3.36 -14.54 -3.83
N VAL A 74 2.47 -13.62 -3.48
CA VAL A 74 2.77 -12.18 -3.40
C VAL A 74 2.71 -11.74 -1.94
N SER A 75 3.77 -11.04 -1.51
CA SER A 75 3.88 -10.42 -0.20
C SER A 75 4.11 -8.92 -0.40
N PRO A 76 3.04 -8.11 -0.50
CA PRO A 76 3.19 -6.67 -0.65
C PRO A 76 3.72 -6.06 0.65
N ASN A 77 4.60 -5.08 0.51
CA ASN A 77 5.06 -4.24 1.60
C ASN A 77 4.88 -2.79 1.18
N ASP A 78 4.39 -1.94 2.07
CA ASP A 78 4.12 -0.55 1.77
C ASP A 78 4.64 0.35 2.90
N ILE A 79 5.40 1.36 2.49
CA ILE A 79 5.91 2.41 3.34
C ILE A 79 5.43 3.74 2.75
N SER A 80 4.72 4.52 3.55
CA SER A 80 4.21 5.82 3.13
C SER A 80 4.81 6.93 4.00
N LEU A 81 5.47 7.87 3.34
CA LEU A 81 5.93 9.13 3.91
C LEU A 81 4.92 10.22 3.57
N ARG A 82 4.48 10.97 4.58
CA ARG A 82 3.63 12.15 4.43
C ARG A 82 4.32 13.34 5.06
N LEU A 83 4.38 14.44 4.30
CA LEU A 83 4.85 15.73 4.76
C LEU A 83 3.71 16.72 4.56
N GLY A 84 3.43 17.52 5.57
CA GLY A 84 2.37 18.53 5.54
C GLY A 84 2.87 19.82 6.15
N VAL A 85 2.41 20.95 5.60
CA VAL A 85 2.60 22.27 6.19
C VAL A 85 1.22 22.85 6.39
N ALA A 86 0.92 23.33 7.58
CA ALA A 86 -0.30 24.06 7.88
C ALA A 86 0.06 25.47 8.36
N TYR A 87 -0.67 26.45 7.83
CA TYR A 87 -0.56 27.84 8.26
C TYR A 87 -1.82 28.22 9.03
N LYS A 88 -1.65 28.87 10.19
CA LYS A 88 -2.76 29.40 11.00
C LYS A 88 -2.84 30.92 10.81
N PHE A 89 -3.91 31.36 10.15
CA PHE A 89 -4.32 32.77 9.99
C PHE A 89 -5.11 33.24 11.21
#